data_AF-A0A6G3X7S7-F1
#
_entry.id   AF-A0A6G3X7S7-F1
#
_cell.length_a   1.000
_cell.length_b   1.000
_cell.length_c   1.000
_cell.angle_alpha   90.00
_cell.angle_beta   90.00
_cell.angle_gamma   90.00
#
_symmetry.space_group_name_H-M   'P 1'
#
loop_
_entity.id
_entity.type
_entity.pdbx_description
1 polymer ?
#
loop_
_entity_poly.entity_id
_entity_poly.type
_entity_poly.pdbx_seq_one_letter_code
_entity_poly.pdbx_strand_id
1 'polypeptide(L)' 'MLAIGRPDPSLRISQPHMALPAVTAAADPDPLRAALDAVYAAVVTYGEDHPALLTEVWSFCEERPVSPVPRFTP' A
#
# COMPACT_ATOMS: atom_id res chain seq x y z
N MET A 1 26.84 5.38 4.51
CA MET A 1 26.23 6.69 4.21
C MET A 1 25.80 6.67 2.75
N LEU A 2 24.52 6.38 2.47
CA LEU A 2 24.02 6.27 1.10
C LEU A 2 23.59 7.67 0.65
N ALA A 3 24.35 8.29 -0.25
CA ALA A 3 23.93 9.51 -0.92
C ALA A 3 22.92 9.13 -2.00
N ILE A 4 21.62 9.29 -1.71
CA ILE A 4 20.58 9.20 -2.74
C ILE A 4 20.77 10.44 -3.62
N GLY A 5 21.51 10.28 -4.72
CA GLY A 5 21.61 11.28 -5.77
C GLY A 5 20.21 11.60 -6.29
N ARG A 6 19.98 12.88 -6.62
CA ARG A 6 18.70 13.36 -7.16
C ARG A 6 18.25 12.41 -8.28
N PRO A 7 17.04 11.85 -8.22
CA PRO A 7 16.58 10.86 -9.19
C PRO A 7 16.70 11.43 -10.61
N ASP A 8 17.33 10.67 -11.50
CA ASP A 8 17.52 11.05 -12.89
C ASP A 8 16.14 11.15 -13.56
N PRO A 9 15.74 12.33 -14.08
CA PRO A 9 14.42 12.53 -14.68
C PRO A 9 14.19 11.70 -15.95
N SER A 10 15.24 11.11 -16.53
CA SER A 10 15.15 10.17 -17.65
C SER A 10 14.79 8.74 -17.21
N LEU A 11 15.04 8.38 -15.95
CA LEU A 11 14.64 7.11 -15.34
C LEU A 11 13.17 7.19 -14.88
N ARG A 12 12.25 7.20 -15.84
CA ARG A 12 10.82 7.06 -15.53
C ARG A 12 10.52 5.62 -15.16
N ILE A 13 10.51 5.33 -13.86
CA ILE A 13 10.01 4.06 -13.34
C ILE A 13 8.51 3.99 -13.63
N SER A 14 8.06 2.86 -14.19
CA SER A 14 6.64 2.67 -14.48
C SER A 14 5.85 2.49 -13.17
N GLN A 15 4.60 2.96 -13.13
CA GLN A 15 3.75 2.82 -11.94
C GLN A 15 3.65 1.38 -11.40
N PRO A 16 3.63 0.30 -12.23
CA PRO A 16 3.69 -1.07 -11.71
C PRO A 16 4.97 -1.39 -10.92
N HIS A 17 6.13 -0.83 -11.31
CA HIS A 17 7.37 -1.00 -10.56
C HIS A 17 7.38 -0.19 -9.26
N MET A 18 6.64 0.91 -9.23
CA MET A 18 6.45 1.72 -8.03
C MET A 18 5.59 1.01 -6.97
N ALA A 19 4.72 0.09 -7.39
CA ALA A 19 3.91 -0.74 -6.49
C ALA A 19 4.64 -1.97 -5.92
N LEU A 20 5.81 -2.31 -6.45
CA LEU A 20 6.55 -3.55 -6.12
C LEU A 20 6.83 -3.71 -4.61
N PRO A 21 7.24 -2.66 -3.87
CA PRO A 21 7.42 -2.75 -2.42
C PRO A 21 6.13 -3.07 -1.66
N ALA A 22 5.00 -2.52 -2.10
CA ALA A 22 3.69 -2.78 -1.49
C ALA A 22 3.22 -4.23 -1.75
N VAL A 23 3.48 -4.75 -2.96
CA VAL A 23 3.19 -6.15 -3.31
C VAL A 23 4.03 -7.11 -2.48
N THR A 24 5.31 -6.82 -2.28
CA THR A 24 6.18 -7.66 -1.45
C THR A 24 5.82 -7.60 0.03
N ALA A 25 5.43 -6.44 0.55
CA ALA A 25 4.95 -6.29 1.92
C ALA A 25 3.64 -7.06 2.16
N ALA A 26 2.74 -7.05 1.18
CA ALA A 26 1.47 -7.78 1.25
C ALA A 26 1.62 -9.32 1.33
N ALA A 27 2.82 -9.86 1.04
CA ALA A 27 3.09 -11.29 1.12
C ALA A 27 3.54 -11.77 2.52
N ASP A 28 3.60 -10.88 3.52
CA ASP A 28 3.96 -11.25 4.90
C ASP A 28 2.92 -12.22 5.51
N PRO A 29 3.36 -13.28 6.23
CA PRO A 29 2.45 -14.26 6.84
C PRO A 29 1.57 -13.68 7.96
N ASP A 30 1.94 -12.57 8.58
CA ASP A 30 1.07 -11.82 9.48
C ASP A 30 0.20 -10.85 8.64
N PRO A 31 -1.11 -11.12 8.49
CA PRO A 31 -1.97 -10.35 7.59
C PRO A 31 -2.13 -8.88 8.02
N LEU A 32 -2.03 -8.57 9.32
CA LEU A 32 -2.14 -7.20 9.79
C LEU A 32 -0.87 -6.42 9.46
N ARG A 33 0.29 -7.04 9.69
CA ARG A 33 1.58 -6.46 9.35
C ARG A 33 1.73 -6.26 7.85
N ALA A 34 1.35 -7.26 7.06
CA ALA A 34 1.35 -7.22 5.60
C ALA A 34 0.59 -6.01 5.05
N ALA A 35 -0.61 -5.75 5.58
CA ALA A 35 -1.45 -4.65 5.14
C ALA A 35 -0.84 -3.28 5.49
N LEU A 36 -0.32 -3.12 6.70
CA LEU A 36 0.29 -1.85 7.13
C LEU A 36 1.56 -1.53 6.36
N ASP A 37 2.43 -2.53 6.16
CA ASP A 37 3.68 -2.36 5.41
C ASP A 37 3.38 -2.06 3.93
N ALA A 38 2.33 -2.68 3.35
CA ALA A 38 1.90 -2.41 1.98
C ALA A 38 1.35 -0.99 1.81
N VAL A 39 0.51 -0.50 2.73
CA VAL A 39 -0.02 0.87 2.71
C VAL A 39 1.11 1.88 2.89
N TYR A 40 2.01 1.63 3.85
CA TYR A 40 3.18 2.49 4.08
C TYR A 40 4.04 2.61 2.82
N ALA A 41 4.37 1.48 2.20
CA ALA A 41 5.12 1.45 0.95
C ALA A 41 4.41 2.23 -0.17
N ALA A 42 3.10 2.07 -0.31
CA ALA A 42 2.32 2.76 -1.33
C ALA A 42 2.27 4.29 -1.11
N VAL A 43 2.12 4.75 0.13
CA VAL A 43 2.16 6.18 0.49
C VAL A 43 3.55 6.78 0.22
N VAL A 44 4.62 6.10 0.61
CA VAL A 44 6.00 6.55 0.35
C VAL A 44 6.26 6.65 -1.16
N THR A 45 5.73 5.71 -1.93
CA THR A 45 5.81 5.68 -3.39
C THR A 45 5.06 6.85 -4.04
N TYR A 46 3.85 7.17 -3.58
CA TYR A 46 3.01 8.22 -4.16
C TYR A 46 3.41 9.63 -3.70
N GLY A 47 4.14 9.78 -2.60
CA GLY A 47 4.61 11.06 -2.12
C GLY A 47 3.46 12.03 -1.85
N GLU A 48 3.50 13.23 -2.43
CA GLU A 48 2.46 14.26 -2.24
C GLU A 48 1.09 13.87 -2.82
N ASP A 49 1.06 12.94 -3.79
CA ASP A 49 -0.17 12.48 -4.43
C ASP A 49 -0.87 11.34 -3.64
N HIS A 50 -0.32 10.95 -2.47
CA HIS A 50 -0.90 9.91 -1.63
C HIS A 50 -2.36 10.12 -1.19
N PRO A 51 -2.92 11.36 -1.07
CA PRO A 51 -4.32 11.51 -0.71
C PRO A 51 -5.28 10.93 -1.76
N ALA A 52 -4.91 11.00 -3.05
CA ALA A 52 -5.70 10.40 -4.13
C ALA A 52 -5.68 8.86 -4.05
N LEU A 53 -4.51 8.27 -3.80
CA LEU A 53 -4.34 6.83 -3.56
C LEU A 53 -5.19 6.35 -2.37
N LEU A 54 -5.15 7.06 -1.24
CA LEU A 54 -5.92 6.66 -0.05
C LEU A 54 -7.43 6.74 -0.28
N THR A 55 -7.89 7.70 -1.09
CA THR A 55 -9.31 7.81 -1.47
C THR A 55 -9.76 6.57 -2.26
N GLU A 56 -8.95 6.11 -3.20
CA GLU A 56 -9.22 4.90 -4.00
C GLU A 56 -9.24 3.63 -3.13
N VAL A 57 -8.25 3.47 -2.25
CA VAL A 57 -8.18 2.34 -1.31
C VAL A 57 -9.41 2.31 -0.39
N TRP A 58 -9.84 3.47 0.10
CA TRP A 58 -11.01 3.57 0.98
C TRP A 58 -12.31 3.19 0.26
N SER A 59 -12.48 3.59 -1.00
CA SER A 59 -13.62 3.16 -1.83
C SER A 59 -13.70 1.63 -1.92
N PHE A 60 -12.57 0.95 -2.10
CA PHE A 60 -12.53 -0.51 -2.15
C PHE A 60 -12.87 -1.17 -0.80
N CYS A 61 -12.46 -0.55 0.32
CA CYS A 61 -12.81 -1.02 1.65
C CYS A 61 -14.31 -0.88 1.96
N GLU A 62 -14.95 0.18 1.48
CA GLU A 62 -16.40 0.40 1.63
C GLU A 62 -17.23 -0.55 0.76
N GLU A 63 -16.72 -0.94 -0.40
CA GLU A 63 -17.36 -1.92 -1.30
C GLU A 63 -17.30 -3.36 -0.79
N ARG A 64 -16.38 -3.68 0.14
CA ARG A 64 -16.34 -4.99 0.79
C ARG A 64 -17.31 -5.02 1.97
N PRO A 65 -18.42 -5.78 1.92
CA PRO A 65 -19.20 -6.01 3.12
C PRO A 65 -18.30 -6.69 4.15
N VAL A 66 -18.17 -6.08 5.34
CA VAL A 66 -17.53 -6.74 6.47
C VAL A 66 -18.28 -8.05 6.66
N SER A 67 -17.60 -9.18 6.44
CA SER A 67 -18.22 -10.48 6.67
C SER A 67 -18.67 -10.48 8.14
N PRO A 68 -19.94 -10.81 8.45
CA PRO A 68 -20.43 -10.74 9.81
C PRO A 68 -19.54 -11.61 10.69
N VAL A 69 -18.86 -10.99 11.66
CA VAL A 69 -18.13 -11.71 12.71
C VAL A 69 -19.08 -12.74 13.29
N PRO A 70 -18.75 -14.05 13.32
CA PRO A 70 -19.60 -15.01 13.98
C PRO A 70 -19.73 -14.59 15.44
N ARG A 71 -20.95 -14.21 15.85
CA ARG A 71 -21.25 -13.96 17.26
C ARG A 71 -21.03 -15.29 17.96
N PHE A 72 -19.96 -15.39 18.76
CA PHE A 72 -19.90 -16.41 19.79
C PHE A 72 -21.02 -16.10 20.80
N THR A 73 -22.13 -16.82 20.65
CA THR A 73 -23.15 -16.90 21.69
C THR A 73 -22.69 -17.94 22.73
N PRO A 74 -22.82 -17.65 24.03
CA PRO A 74 -22.42 -18.56 25.10
C PRO A 74 -23.25 -19.85 25.13
#